data_AF-A0A9N7JN93-F1
#
_entry.id   AF-A0A9N7JN93-F1
#
_cell.length_a   1.000
_cell.length_b   1.000
_cell.length_c   1.000
_cell.angle_alpha   90.00
_cell.angle_beta   90.00
_cell.angle_gamma   90.00
#
_symmetry.space_group_name_H-M   'P 1'
#
loop_
_entity.id
_entity.type
_entity.pdbx_description
1 polymer ?
#
loop_
_entity_poly.entity_id
_entity_poly.type
_entity_poly.pdbx_seq_one_letter_code
_entity_poly.pdbx_strand_id
1 'polypeptide(L)'
;MRLMYFYFLLIFNITLIVAGLLGSILTLSMLLRKRINKGYYLLVLLLVYCSISVFKYHVIPMVKDLTIIKNDSYKTFNGTCENISIGVNRTISIDGKRFYYNSWNFTPKPKENYHIYYMPNSNFIIDLEKNNKI
;
A
#
# COMPACT_ATOMS: atom_id res chain seq x y z
N MET A 1 10.10 -10.17 11.40
CA MET A 1 9.30 -10.39 10.17
C MET A 1 8.07 -9.51 10.04
N ARG A 2 7.33 -9.20 11.12
CA ARG A 2 6.02 -8.49 11.05
C ARG A 2 6.02 -7.18 10.24
N LEU A 3 7.05 -6.34 10.41
CA LEU A 3 7.17 -5.06 9.70
C LEU A 3 7.96 -5.15 8.37
N MET A 4 8.59 -6.29 8.08
CA MET A 4 9.46 -6.43 6.89
C MET A 4 8.66 -6.24 5.60
N TYR A 5 7.46 -6.79 5.54
CA TYR A 5 6.57 -6.64 4.38
C TYR A 5 6.09 -5.19 4.21
N PHE A 6 5.82 -4.48 5.31
CA PHE A 6 5.49 -3.06 5.28
C PHE A 6 6.64 -2.23 4.66
N TYR A 7 7.87 -2.42 5.14
CA TYR A 7 9.04 -1.73 4.58
C TYR A 7 9.31 -2.11 3.13
N PHE A 8 9.14 -3.38 2.78
CA PHE A 8 9.23 -3.84 1.40
C PHE A 8 8.23 -3.12 0.49
N LEU A 9 6.96 -3.04 0.88
CA LEU A 9 5.93 -2.30 0.12
C LEU A 9 6.26 -0.82 0.02
N LEU A 10 6.74 -0.19 1.10
CA LEU A 10 7.12 1.21 1.08
C LEU A 10 8.27 1.47 0.09
N ILE A 11 9.35 0.68 0.16
CA ILE A 11 10.51 0.78 -0.74
C ILE A 11 10.10 0.49 -2.19
N PHE A 12 9.24 -0.51 -2.41
CA PHE A 12 8.73 -0.85 -3.72
C PHE A 12 7.94 0.32 -4.34
N ASN A 13 7.03 0.93 -3.58
CA ASN A 13 6.26 2.09 -4.06
C ASN A 13 7.17 3.31 -4.33
N ILE A 14 8.16 3.57 -3.47
CA ILE A 14 9.15 4.64 -3.70
C ILE A 14 9.94 4.37 -4.99
N THR A 15 10.41 3.13 -5.19
CA THR A 15 11.14 2.72 -6.39
C THR A 15 10.29 2.90 -7.65
N LEU A 16 9.00 2.55 -7.60
CA LEU A 16 8.06 2.77 -8.72
C LEU A 16 7.91 4.24 -9.07
N ILE A 17 7.81 5.13 -8.07
CA ILE A 17 7.73 6.58 -8.30
C ILE A 17 9.02 7.09 -8.93
N VAL A 18 10.18 6.70 -8.40
CA VAL A 18 11.49 7.11 -8.95
C VAL A 18 11.63 6.64 -10.39
N ALA A 19 11.29 5.39 -10.69
CA ALA A 19 11.32 4.85 -12.05
C ALA A 19 10.35 5.60 -12.99
N GLY A 20 9.13 5.90 -12.53
CA GLY A 20 8.15 6.67 -13.29
C GLY A 20 8.64 8.08 -13.62
N LEU A 21 9.19 8.80 -12.64
CA LEU A 21 9.72 10.15 -12.83
C LEU A 21 10.96 10.16 -13.74
N LEU A 22 11.89 9.22 -13.56
CA LEU A 22 13.05 9.09 -14.44
C LEU A 22 12.62 8.78 -15.89
N GLY A 23 11.66 7.88 -16.06
CA GLY A 23 11.07 7.56 -17.36
C GLY A 23 10.44 8.80 -18.03
N SER A 24 9.70 9.60 -17.26
CA SER A 24 9.14 10.88 -17.73
C SER A 24 10.22 11.87 -18.15
N ILE A 25 11.28 12.04 -17.35
CA ILE A 25 12.38 12.97 -17.65
C ILE A 25 13.13 12.53 -18.92
N LEU A 26 13.42 11.24 -19.06
CA LEU A 26 14.10 10.68 -20.24
C LEU A 26 13.25 10.87 -21.50
N THR A 27 11.97 10.53 -21.42
CA THR A 27 11.03 10.70 -22.55
C THR A 27 10.89 12.16 -22.95
N LEU A 28 10.76 13.06 -21.97
CA LEU A 28 10.71 14.50 -22.21
C LEU A 28 12.01 15.01 -22.85
N SER A 29 13.18 14.54 -22.39
CA SER A 29 14.48 14.90 -22.96
C SER A 29 14.61 14.45 -24.43
N MET A 30 14.09 13.27 -24.78
CA MET A 30 14.07 12.79 -26.16
C MET A 30 13.09 13.59 -27.05
N LEU A 31 11.93 13.97 -26.51
CA LEU A 31 10.95 14.84 -27.18
C LEU A 31 11.54 16.21 -27.51
N LEU A 32 12.21 16.83 -26.54
CA LEU A 32 12.86 18.14 -26.71
C LEU A 32 13.98 18.09 -27.77
N ARG A 33 14.70 16.97 -27.84
CA ARG A 33 15.71 16.70 -28.89
C ARG A 33 15.10 16.26 -30.23
N LYS A 34 13.77 16.27 -30.38
CA LYS A 34 13.02 15.80 -31.58
C LYS A 34 13.39 14.38 -32.03
N ARG A 35 13.84 13.52 -31.11
CA ARG A 35 14.21 12.12 -31.42
C ARG A 35 13.01 11.19 -31.52
N ILE A 36 11.86 11.59 -30.98
CA ILE A 36 10.63 10.78 -30.91
C ILE A 36 9.40 11.63 -31.26
N ASN A 37 8.27 10.97 -31.57
CA ASN A 37 7.03 11.61 -31.97
C ASN A 37 6.39 12.42 -30.81
N LYS A 38 5.75 13.54 -31.13
CA LYS A 38 5.03 14.41 -30.18
C LYS A 38 3.91 13.71 -29.40
N GLY A 39 3.36 12.59 -29.91
CA GLY A 39 2.35 11.80 -29.19
C GLY A 39 2.80 11.31 -27.80
N TYR A 40 4.12 11.21 -27.57
CA TYR A 40 4.68 10.80 -26.28
C TYR A 40 4.52 11.84 -25.15
N TYR A 41 4.08 13.07 -25.44
CA TYR A 41 3.69 14.02 -24.38
C TYR A 41 2.56 13.46 -23.50
N LEU A 42 1.63 12.71 -24.09
CA LEU A 42 0.55 12.06 -23.35
C LEU A 42 1.11 11.00 -22.38
N LEU A 43 2.11 10.24 -22.83
CA LEU A 43 2.78 9.24 -21.98
C LEU A 43 3.49 9.91 -20.79
N VAL A 44 4.19 11.02 -21.01
CA VAL A 44 4.84 11.78 -19.93
C VAL A 44 3.82 12.26 -18.90
N LEU A 45 2.71 12.84 -19.35
CA LEU A 45 1.62 13.28 -18.47
C LEU A 45 1.03 12.11 -17.67
N LEU A 46 0.78 10.98 -18.33
CA LEU A 46 0.26 9.77 -17.69
C LEU A 46 1.22 9.24 -16.62
N LEU A 47 2.52 9.14 -16.92
CA LEU A 47 3.54 8.66 -16.00
C LEU A 47 3.70 9.58 -14.78
N VAL A 48 3.68 10.90 -15.00
CA VAL A 48 3.72 11.88 -13.89
C VAL A 48 2.46 11.75 -13.03
N TYR A 49 1.27 11.67 -13.64
CA TYR A 49 0.02 11.50 -12.93
C TYR A 49 -0.01 10.22 -12.09
N CYS A 50 0.42 9.09 -12.66
CA CYS A 50 0.54 7.82 -11.94
C CYS A 50 1.51 7.93 -10.76
N SER A 51 2.66 8.57 -10.96
CA SER A 51 3.67 8.75 -9.90
C SER A 51 3.11 9.58 -8.74
N ILE A 52 2.41 10.69 -9.03
CA ILE A 52 1.75 11.53 -8.02
C ILE A 52 0.65 10.75 -7.30
N SER A 53 -0.14 9.96 -8.04
CA SER A 53 -1.21 9.14 -7.46
C SER A 53 -0.66 8.10 -6.47
N VAL A 54 0.37 7.34 -6.87
CA VAL A 54 1.02 6.35 -5.99
C VAL A 54 1.62 7.04 -4.76
N PHE A 55 2.26 8.20 -4.95
CA PHE A 55 2.80 8.96 -3.83
C PHE A 55 1.72 9.37 -2.82
N LYS A 56 0.62 9.94 -3.31
CA LYS A 56 -0.46 10.47 -2.47
C LYS A 56 -1.23 9.37 -1.72
N TYR A 57 -1.58 8.29 -2.42
CA TYR A 57 -2.49 7.27 -1.89
C TYR A 57 -1.78 6.11 -1.19
N HIS A 58 -0.50 5.86 -1.47
CA HIS A 58 0.24 4.76 -0.85
C HIS A 58 1.42 5.25 0.00
N VAL A 59 2.29 6.10 -0.53
CA VAL A 59 3.52 6.49 0.19
C VAL A 59 3.23 7.42 1.36
N ILE A 60 2.44 8.48 1.18
CA ILE A 60 2.14 9.43 2.28
C ILE A 60 1.53 8.72 3.50
N PRO A 61 0.49 7.87 3.36
CA PRO A 61 -0.06 7.14 4.50
C PRO A 61 0.97 6.25 5.20
N MET A 62 1.79 5.52 4.43
CA MET A 62 2.82 4.64 5.00
C MET A 62 3.92 5.43 5.72
N VAL A 63 4.35 6.58 5.17
CA VAL A 63 5.33 7.44 5.83
C VAL A 63 4.80 8.00 7.15
N LYS A 64 3.51 8.38 7.22
CA LYS A 64 2.87 8.79 8.49
C LYS A 64 2.83 7.67 9.51
N ASP A 65 2.73 6.42 9.06
CA ASP A 65 2.76 5.28 9.96
C ASP A 65 4.17 4.96 10.50
N LEU A 66 5.25 5.45 9.87
CA LEU A 66 6.60 5.29 10.42
C LEU A 66 6.75 5.90 11.82
N THR A 67 6.10 7.03 12.09
CA THR A 67 6.11 7.63 13.44
C THR A 67 5.34 6.79 14.45
N ILE A 68 4.30 6.07 13.99
CA ILE A 68 3.50 5.18 14.82
C ILE A 68 4.31 3.92 15.17
N ILE A 69 5.03 3.36 14.19
CA ILE A 69 5.95 2.24 14.39
C ILE A 69 7.02 2.59 15.42
N LYS A 70 7.63 3.78 15.30
CA LYS A 70 8.68 4.21 16.21
C LYS A 70 8.21 4.32 17.67
N ASN A 71 6.94 4.67 17.86
CA ASN A 71 6.35 4.87 19.18
C ASN A 71 5.54 3.66 19.67
N ASP A 72 5.53 2.54 18.92
CA ASP A 72 4.70 1.35 19.17
C ASP A 72 3.22 1.64 19.47
N SER A 73 2.69 2.74 18.91
CA SER A 73 1.35 3.26 19.23
C SER A 73 0.28 2.75 18.26
N TYR A 74 0.26 1.44 18.02
CA TYR A 74 -0.64 0.81 17.07
C TYR A 74 -2.10 0.90 17.52
N LYS A 75 -3.05 0.97 16.56
CA LYS A 75 -4.47 0.90 16.90
C LYS A 75 -4.93 -0.54 16.94
N THR A 76 -5.85 -0.83 17.86
CA THR A 76 -6.52 -2.12 17.94
C THR A 76 -7.96 -2.03 17.45
N PHE A 77 -8.46 -3.11 16.87
CA PHE A 77 -9.85 -3.23 16.46
C PHE A 77 -10.30 -4.68 16.60
N ASN A 78 -11.54 -4.88 17.05
CA ASN A 78 -12.19 -6.18 17.12
C ASN A 78 -13.31 -6.19 16.10
N GLY A 79 -13.43 -7.27 15.35
CA GLY A 79 -14.59 -7.44 14.47
C GLY A 79 -14.59 -8.77 13.73
N THR A 80 -15.65 -8.96 12.96
CA THR A 80 -15.86 -10.18 12.17
C THR A 80 -15.28 -10.01 10.77
N CYS A 81 -14.47 -10.96 10.31
CA CYS A 81 -14.02 -10.96 8.93
C CYS A 81 -15.20 -11.25 7.99
N GLU A 82 -15.58 -10.30 7.16
CA GLU A 82 -16.70 -10.44 6.22
C GLU A 82 -16.24 -11.05 4.90
N ASN A 83 -15.17 -10.49 4.35
CA ASN A 83 -14.69 -10.82 3.02
C ASN A 83 -13.17 -10.70 2.93
N ILE A 84 -12.56 -11.53 2.10
CA ILE A 84 -11.13 -11.56 1.84
C ILE A 84 -10.94 -11.41 0.34
N SER A 85 -10.33 -10.29 -0.06
CA SER A 85 -9.92 -10.11 -1.44
C SER A 85 -8.59 -10.83 -1.66
N ILE A 86 -8.64 -11.90 -2.45
CA ILE A 86 -7.47 -12.68 -2.86
C ILE A 86 -7.08 -12.19 -4.25
N GLY A 87 -6.03 -11.37 -4.34
CA GLY A 87 -5.55 -10.78 -5.60
C GLY A 87 -4.24 -10.02 -5.41
N VAL A 88 -3.87 -9.17 -6.38
CA VAL A 88 -2.67 -8.31 -6.29
C VAL A 88 -2.76 -7.36 -5.10
N ASN A 89 -3.97 -6.95 -4.74
CA ASN A 89 -4.24 -6.10 -3.60
C ASN A 89 -4.93 -6.90 -2.49
N ARG A 90 -4.14 -7.65 -1.70
CA ARG A 90 -4.69 -8.51 -0.65
C ARG A 90 -5.23 -7.67 0.49
N THR A 91 -6.55 -7.72 0.65
CA THR A 91 -7.25 -6.99 1.71
C THR A 91 -8.25 -7.86 2.43
N ILE A 92 -8.45 -7.59 3.70
CA ILE A 92 -9.51 -8.17 4.53
C ILE A 92 -10.52 -7.07 4.87
N SER A 93 -11.81 -7.39 4.82
CA SER A 93 -12.90 -6.55 5.34
C SER A 93 -13.29 -7.06 6.71
N ILE A 94 -13.20 -6.21 7.73
CA ILE A 94 -13.65 -6.51 9.09
C ILE A 94 -14.64 -5.42 9.51
N ASP A 95 -15.89 -5.80 9.78
CA ASP A 95 -17.01 -4.91 10.11
C ASP A 95 -17.07 -3.66 9.21
N GLY A 96 -17.08 -3.88 7.89
CA GLY A 96 -17.11 -2.83 6.87
C GLY A 96 -15.81 -2.03 6.66
N LYS A 97 -14.75 -2.25 7.45
CA LYS A 97 -13.44 -1.60 7.28
C LYS A 97 -12.49 -2.48 6.48
N ARG A 98 -11.83 -1.89 5.49
CA ARG A 98 -10.86 -2.58 4.64
C ARG A 98 -9.44 -2.37 5.15
N PHE A 99 -8.72 -3.47 5.34
CA PHE A 99 -7.34 -3.49 5.80
C PHE A 99 -6.44 -4.26 4.85
N TYR A 100 -5.19 -3.83 4.72
CA TYR A 100 -4.12 -4.55 4.03
C TYR A 100 -3.43 -5.50 4.99
N TYR A 101 -3.03 -6.67 4.52
CA TYR A 101 -2.30 -7.63 5.34
C TYR A 101 -1.27 -8.40 4.53
N ASN A 102 -0.25 -8.92 5.21
CA ASN A 102 0.70 -9.84 4.60
C ASN A 102 0.14 -11.27 4.62
N SER A 103 -0.18 -11.82 3.45
CA SER A 103 -0.70 -13.19 3.34
C SER A 103 0.32 -14.29 3.65
N TRP A 104 1.62 -13.98 3.69
CA TRP A 104 2.62 -14.94 4.15
C TRP A 104 2.58 -15.11 5.67
N ASN A 105 2.09 -14.10 6.38
CA ASN A 105 1.99 -14.13 7.84
C ASN A 105 0.60 -14.60 8.30
N PHE A 106 -0.45 -14.29 7.54
CA PHE A 106 -1.83 -14.52 7.97
C PHE A 106 -2.67 -15.15 6.86
N THR A 107 -3.52 -16.09 7.25
CA THR A 107 -4.56 -16.71 6.41
C THR A 107 -5.91 -16.53 7.11
N PRO A 108 -6.45 -15.29 7.13
CA PRO A 108 -7.74 -15.04 7.74
C PRO A 108 -8.83 -15.88 7.05
N LYS A 109 -9.92 -16.15 7.76
CA LYS A 109 -11.09 -16.87 7.27
C LYS A 109 -12.33 -16.00 7.42
N PRO A 110 -13.23 -16.01 6.42
CA PRO A 110 -14.52 -15.33 6.54
C PRO A 110 -15.31 -15.89 7.73
N LYS A 111 -16.13 -15.03 8.36
CA LYS A 111 -16.98 -15.29 9.52
C LYS A 111 -16.23 -15.58 10.83
N GLU A 112 -14.91 -15.45 10.85
CA GLU A 112 -14.14 -15.52 12.11
C GLU A 112 -13.95 -14.14 12.73
N ASN A 113 -13.93 -14.09 14.06
CA ASN A 113 -13.63 -12.89 14.83
C ASN A 113 -12.13 -12.73 15.02
N TYR A 114 -11.63 -11.52 14.75
CA TYR A 114 -10.22 -11.19 14.92
C TYR A 114 -10.05 -9.97 15.82
N HIS A 115 -9.03 -10.06 16.67
CA HIS A 115 -8.40 -8.91 17.30
C HIS A 115 -7.23 -8.49 16.41
N ILE A 116 -7.30 -7.29 15.84
CA ILE A 116 -6.29 -6.78 14.92
C ILE A 116 -5.48 -5.65 15.55
N TYR A 117 -4.18 -5.68 15.30
CA TYR A 117 -3.26 -4.57 15.56
C TYR A 117 -2.85 -3.98 14.22
N TYR A 118 -3.15 -2.71 13.99
CA TYR A 118 -2.99 -2.11 12.68
C TYR A 118 -2.49 -0.66 12.72
N MET A 119 -1.96 -0.23 11.58
CA MET A 119 -1.51 1.13 11.34
C MET A 119 -2.66 1.98 10.79
N PRO A 120 -3.04 3.07 11.45
CA PRO A 120 -4.28 3.78 11.14
C PRO A 120 -4.24 4.62 9.85
N ASN A 121 -3.07 5.03 9.34
CA ASN A 121 -3.03 5.84 8.12
C ASN A 121 -3.09 4.96 6.87
N SER A 122 -2.31 3.88 6.84
CA SER A 122 -2.27 2.93 5.71
C SER A 122 -3.28 1.79 5.83
N ASN A 123 -3.97 1.64 6.97
CA ASN A 123 -4.83 0.50 7.29
C ASN A 123 -4.10 -0.85 7.15
N PHE A 124 -2.82 -0.90 7.49
CA PHE A 124 -1.99 -2.10 7.39
C PHE A 124 -2.01 -2.90 8.70
N ILE A 125 -2.39 -4.18 8.63
CA ILE A 125 -2.40 -5.11 9.77
C ILE A 125 -0.99 -5.61 10.05
N ILE A 126 -0.55 -5.40 11.29
CA ILE A 126 0.74 -5.84 11.82
C ILE A 126 0.61 -7.20 12.50
N ASP A 127 -0.49 -7.38 13.23
CA ASP A 127 -0.81 -8.64 13.90
C ASP A 127 -2.31 -8.92 13.87
N LEU A 128 -2.64 -10.21 13.77
CA LEU A 128 -4.00 -10.69 13.62
C LEU A 128 -4.17 -11.91 14.53
N GLU A 129 -4.88 -11.72 15.64
CA GLU A 129 -5.15 -12.76 16.63
C GLU A 129 -6.58 -13.24 16.49
N LYS A 130 -6.78 -14.55 16.35
CA LYS A 130 -8.13 -15.12 16.33
C LYS A 130 -8.74 -15.00 17.72
N ASN A 131 -9.88 -14.31 17.82
CA ASN A 131 -10.58 -14.14 19.07
C ASN A 131 -11.49 -15.37 19.29
N ASN A 132 -11.03 -16.34 20.07
CA ASN A 132 -11.77 -17.58 20.36
C ASN A 132 -12.85 -17.42 21.45
N LYS A 133 -13.11 -16.19 21.92
CA LYS A 133 -14.20 -15.94 22.87
C LYS A 133 -15.53 -15.98 22.12
N ILE A 134 -16.21 -17.12 22.24
CA ILE A 134 -17.66 -17.27 22.11
C ILE A 134 -18.25 -16.99 23.49
#